data_AF-A0A6C0ICS5-F1
#
_entry.id   AF-A0A6C0ICS5-F1
#
_cell.length_a   1.000
_cell.length_b   1.000
_cell.length_c   1.000
_cell.angle_alpha   90.00
_cell.angle_beta   90.00
_cell.angle_gamma   90.00
#
_symmetry.space_group_name_H-M   'P 1'
#
loop_
_entity.id
_entity.type
_entity.pdbx_description
1 polymer ?
#
loop_
_entity_poly.entity_id
_entity_poly.type
_entity_poly.pdbx_seq_one_letter_code
_entity_poly.pdbx_strand_id
1 'polypeptide(L)'
;MCDFFIIIVIIICYKNCTFRHIIYNIVYEYNQIRTTVVKCYTHVKYSILHSMNPKSHNLNLQMYSFQEILGLFHLENQSTLSDQNMKDAKSIVLKMHPDKSRLPSQYFIFYKRAFEILVDFYQNQTKTQQPVPTEKIEYESKGKGIGNGHNRSTNHQIQSVIDNMEKKEFQHKFNQLFEDNMLNTQKILQKQEQHKWFTQDQEDMNQDTNMTGTIHDKFEKIKLKQSSTHLAKYTGVQHVYSSGVNSGNLYEDDDGDGENTSYISSDPFGKLKYDDLRKVHKDQTIFAVSEHDLQKIPQYSSTDHLQTTRAQQNLTPMNKAESTRILENQEKSWQQQFMKKEYASKLQTMQYEEKSKTVMSHFLHLTNS
;
A
#
# COMPACT_ATOMS: atom_id res chain seq x y z
N MET A 1 21.62 -44.73 -0.82
CA MET A 1 22.15 -45.74 0.12
C MET A 1 21.32 -47.03 0.18
N CYS A 2 20.01 -47.03 -0.14
CA CYS A 2 19.18 -48.25 -0.15
C CYS A 2 19.54 -49.25 -1.26
N ASP A 3 20.00 -48.79 -2.42
CA ASP A 3 20.23 -49.67 -3.58
C ASP A 3 21.45 -50.60 -3.42
N PHE A 4 22.45 -50.21 -2.61
CA PHE A 4 23.64 -51.04 -2.38
C PHE A 4 23.39 -52.23 -1.44
N PHE A 5 22.44 -52.09 -0.50
CA PHE A 5 22.07 -53.18 0.42
C PHE A 5 21.32 -54.31 -0.29
N ILE A 6 20.51 -53.98 -1.31
CA ILE A 6 19.72 -54.95 -2.07
C ILE A 6 20.63 -55.89 -2.87
N ILE A 7 21.73 -55.38 -3.43
CA ILE A 7 22.65 -56.20 -4.24
C ILE A 7 23.40 -57.21 -3.38
N ILE A 8 23.80 -56.85 -2.16
CA ILE A 8 24.51 -57.74 -1.23
C ILE A 8 23.59 -58.88 -0.75
N VAL A 9 22.31 -58.58 -0.47
CA VAL A 9 21.33 -59.60 -0.04
C VAL A 9 21.01 -60.59 -1.17
N ILE A 10 20.96 -60.13 -2.42
CA ILE A 10 20.73 -60.99 -3.59
C ILE A 10 21.89 -61.98 -3.79
N ILE A 11 23.14 -61.55 -3.60
CA ILE A 11 24.33 -62.42 -3.74
C ILE A 11 24.37 -63.50 -2.65
N ILE A 12 23.99 -63.17 -1.42
CA ILE A 12 23.97 -64.13 -0.30
C ILE A 12 22.80 -65.14 -0.46
N CYS A 13 21.68 -64.73 -1.04
CA CYS A 13 20.49 -65.60 -1.18
C CYS A 13 20.57 -66.62 -2.33
N TYR A 14 21.45 -66.43 -3.32
CA TYR A 14 21.57 -67.36 -4.45
C TYR A 14 22.08 -68.77 -4.08
N LYS A 15 22.55 -68.99 -2.84
CA LYS A 15 22.98 -70.31 -2.33
C LYS A 15 21.88 -71.15 -1.66
N ASN A 16 20.67 -70.62 -1.42
CA ASN A 16 19.59 -71.37 -0.75
C ASN A 16 18.28 -71.34 -1.56
N CYS A 17 17.87 -72.50 -2.07
CA CYS A 17 16.74 -72.67 -3.00
C CYS A 17 15.37 -72.21 -2.44
N THR A 18 15.19 -72.15 -1.12
CA THR A 18 13.92 -71.76 -0.49
C THR A 18 13.69 -70.25 -0.43
N PHE A 19 14.73 -69.42 -0.60
CA PHE A 19 14.62 -67.96 -0.48
C PHE A 19 14.19 -67.27 -1.78
N ARG A 20 14.29 -67.97 -2.91
CA ARG A 20 13.98 -67.43 -4.26
C ARG A 20 12.50 -67.04 -4.39
N HIS A 21 11.59 -67.79 -3.78
CA HIS A 21 10.16 -67.53 -3.84
C HIS A 21 9.75 -66.28 -3.02
N ILE A 22 10.46 -66.04 -1.91
CA ILE A 22 10.23 -64.88 -1.04
C ILE A 22 10.73 -63.61 -1.73
N ILE A 23 11.90 -63.65 -2.36
CA ILE A 23 12.43 -62.49 -3.09
C ILE A 23 11.55 -62.14 -4.30
N TYR A 24 11.01 -63.13 -5.02
CA TYR A 24 10.08 -62.86 -6.13
C TYR A 24 8.81 -62.14 -5.66
N ASN A 25 8.23 -62.55 -4.52
CA ASN A 25 7.06 -61.88 -3.95
C ASN A 25 7.38 -60.45 -3.47
N ILE A 26 8.52 -60.24 -2.81
CA ILE A 26 8.94 -58.91 -2.36
C ILE A 26 9.19 -57.98 -3.54
N VAL A 27 9.82 -58.46 -4.62
CA VAL A 27 10.06 -57.67 -5.84
C VAL A 27 8.74 -57.37 -6.56
N TYR A 28 7.77 -58.30 -6.53
CA TYR A 28 6.45 -58.07 -7.11
C TYR A 28 5.66 -57.01 -6.34
N GLU A 29 5.58 -57.11 -5.01
CA GLU A 29 4.94 -56.08 -4.18
C GLU A 29 5.63 -54.73 -4.28
N TYR A 30 6.97 -54.69 -4.30
CA TYR A 30 7.70 -53.44 -4.45
C TYR A 30 7.41 -52.75 -5.79
N ASN A 31 7.29 -53.52 -6.88
CA ASN A 31 6.90 -52.97 -8.18
C ASN A 31 5.44 -52.50 -8.20
N GLN A 32 4.52 -53.18 -7.52
CA GLN A 32 3.14 -52.72 -7.40
C GLN A 32 3.02 -51.43 -6.59
N ILE A 33 3.77 -51.31 -5.48
CA ILE A 33 3.84 -50.09 -4.68
C ILE A 33 4.47 -48.96 -5.49
N ARG A 34 5.57 -49.21 -6.21
CA ARG A 34 6.21 -48.20 -7.07
C ARG A 34 5.29 -47.72 -8.18
N THR A 35 4.54 -48.62 -8.81
CA THR A 35 3.59 -48.26 -9.89
C THR A 35 2.40 -47.46 -9.33
N THR A 36 1.94 -47.79 -8.13
CA THR A 36 0.86 -47.06 -7.43
C THR A 36 1.33 -45.68 -6.98
N VAL A 37 2.55 -45.57 -6.43
CA VAL A 37 3.16 -44.30 -6.05
C VAL A 37 3.39 -43.41 -7.28
N VAL A 38 3.85 -43.97 -8.40
CA VAL A 38 3.99 -43.21 -9.66
C VAL A 38 2.62 -42.77 -10.20
N LYS A 39 1.59 -43.63 -10.14
CA LYS A 39 0.21 -43.25 -10.53
C LYS A 39 -0.40 -42.20 -9.61
N CYS A 40 -0.18 -42.26 -8.31
CA CYS A 40 -0.59 -41.21 -7.37
C CYS A 40 0.20 -39.91 -7.62
N TYR A 41 1.50 -39.99 -7.90
CA TYR A 41 2.30 -38.80 -8.19
C TYR A 41 1.92 -38.17 -9.54
N THR A 42 1.58 -38.96 -10.56
CA THR A 42 1.05 -38.41 -11.81
C THR A 42 -0.36 -37.86 -11.60
N HIS A 43 -1.24 -38.52 -10.85
CA HIS A 43 -2.59 -38.01 -10.60
C HIS A 43 -2.58 -36.73 -9.74
N VAL A 44 -1.70 -36.64 -8.73
CA VAL A 44 -1.46 -35.41 -7.94
C VAL A 44 -0.82 -34.33 -8.79
N LYS A 45 0.15 -34.65 -9.65
CA LYS A 45 0.75 -33.68 -10.58
C LYS A 45 -0.26 -33.20 -11.61
N TYR A 46 -1.14 -34.06 -12.13
CA TYR A 46 -2.20 -33.70 -13.08
C TYR A 46 -3.34 -32.91 -12.43
N SER A 47 -3.70 -33.19 -11.18
CA SER A 47 -4.71 -32.41 -10.43
C SER A 47 -4.17 -31.07 -9.93
N ILE A 48 -2.88 -30.97 -9.58
CA ILE A 48 -2.21 -29.68 -9.30
C ILE A 48 -2.01 -28.87 -10.61
N LEU A 49 -1.72 -29.53 -11.74
CA LEU A 49 -1.59 -28.86 -13.04
C LEU A 49 -2.94 -28.48 -13.67
N HIS A 50 -4.04 -29.20 -13.40
CA HIS A 50 -5.40 -28.81 -13.83
C HIS A 50 -6.00 -27.68 -12.97
N SER A 51 -5.37 -27.32 -11.85
CA SER A 51 -5.68 -26.10 -11.09
C SER A 51 -4.82 -24.90 -11.52
N MET A 52 -4.08 -25.00 -12.62
CA MET A 52 -3.40 -23.88 -13.26
C MET A 52 -4.03 -23.62 -14.62
N ASN A 53 -5.15 -22.89 -14.57
CA ASN A 53 -5.70 -22.08 -15.67
C ASN A 53 -4.52 -21.44 -16.45
N PRO A 54 -4.45 -21.50 -17.80
CA PRO A 54 -3.37 -20.87 -18.56
C PRO A 54 -3.23 -19.42 -18.10
N LYS A 55 -2.06 -19.10 -17.51
CA LYS A 55 -1.74 -17.82 -16.84
C LYS A 55 -2.43 -16.65 -17.55
N SER A 56 -3.59 -16.23 -17.03
CA SER A 56 -4.18 -14.97 -17.41
C SER A 56 -3.28 -13.90 -16.80
N HIS A 57 -2.39 -13.33 -17.59
CA HIS A 57 -1.57 -12.22 -17.14
C HIS A 57 -2.51 -11.11 -16.68
N ASN A 58 -2.23 -10.52 -15.53
CA ASN A 58 -3.04 -9.41 -15.03
C ASN A 58 -2.77 -8.19 -15.93
N LEU A 59 -3.73 -7.84 -16.79
CA LEU A 59 -3.64 -6.68 -17.67
C LEU A 59 -4.35 -5.45 -17.08
N ASN A 60 -4.73 -5.51 -15.81
CA ASN A 60 -5.35 -4.40 -15.11
C ASN A 60 -4.27 -3.50 -14.48
N LEU A 61 -4.03 -2.34 -15.11
CA LEU A 61 -3.06 -1.35 -14.66
C LEU A 61 -3.32 -0.83 -13.24
N GLN A 62 -4.59 -0.82 -12.80
CA GLN A 62 -4.96 -0.31 -11.47
C GLN A 62 -4.47 -1.20 -10.32
N MET A 63 -4.11 -2.46 -10.61
CA MET A 63 -3.61 -3.41 -9.61
C MET A 63 -2.09 -3.37 -9.46
N TYR A 64 -1.39 -2.59 -10.29
CA TYR A 64 0.06 -2.45 -10.25
C TYR A 64 0.45 -1.21 -9.43
N SER A 65 1.42 -1.39 -8.55
CA SER A 65 2.13 -0.28 -7.89
C SER A 65 3.01 0.46 -8.89
N PHE A 66 3.34 1.72 -8.58
CA PHE A 66 4.22 2.50 -9.43
C PHE A 66 5.60 1.84 -9.63
N GLN A 67 6.13 1.20 -8.58
CA GLN A 67 7.41 0.50 -8.66
C GLN A 67 7.36 -0.67 -9.64
N GLU A 68 6.25 -1.42 -9.67
CA GLU A 68 6.07 -2.49 -10.66
C GLU A 68 5.93 -1.93 -12.08
N ILE A 69 5.27 -0.78 -12.25
CA ILE A 69 5.20 -0.09 -13.56
C ILE A 69 6.61 0.33 -14.01
N LEU A 70 7.45 0.85 -13.11
CA LEU A 70 8.86 1.13 -13.41
C LEU A 70 9.61 -0.17 -13.78
N GLY A 71 9.29 -1.27 -13.10
CA GLY A 71 9.81 -2.61 -13.39
C GLY A 71 9.52 -3.09 -14.81
N LEU A 72 8.33 -2.80 -15.35
CA LEU A 72 7.96 -3.14 -16.73
C LEU A 72 8.90 -2.53 -17.78
N PHE A 73 9.54 -1.40 -17.45
CA PHE A 73 10.47 -0.70 -18.32
C PHE A 73 11.93 -0.81 -17.89
N HIS A 74 12.23 -1.66 -16.89
CA HIS A 74 13.55 -1.83 -16.29
C HIS A 74 14.12 -0.55 -15.64
N LEU A 75 13.27 0.25 -14.99
CA LEU A 75 13.61 1.54 -14.37
C LEU A 75 13.58 1.52 -12.84
N GLU A 76 13.53 0.36 -12.20
CA GLU A 76 13.30 0.20 -10.74
C GLU A 76 14.32 0.92 -9.84
N ASN A 77 15.54 1.14 -10.33
CA ASN A 77 16.65 1.70 -9.56
C ASN A 77 16.96 3.18 -9.87
N GLN A 78 16.15 3.85 -10.70
CA GLN A 78 16.42 5.22 -11.13
C GLN A 78 15.59 6.22 -10.30
N SER A 79 16.25 7.01 -9.46
CA SER A 79 15.59 8.07 -8.66
C SER A 79 15.07 9.23 -9.53
N THR A 80 15.69 9.47 -10.68
CA THR A 80 15.30 10.52 -11.64
C THR A 80 15.08 9.93 -13.03
N LEU A 81 13.98 10.33 -13.65
CA LEU A 81 13.68 9.93 -15.02
C LEU A 81 14.39 10.87 -16.00
N SER A 82 15.29 10.32 -16.81
CA SER A 82 15.99 11.05 -17.89
C SER A 82 15.28 10.86 -19.23
N ASP A 83 15.56 11.76 -20.18
CA ASP A 83 15.09 11.66 -21.57
C ASP A 83 15.47 10.33 -22.22
N GLN A 84 16.65 9.80 -21.89
CA GLN A 84 17.10 8.52 -22.42
C GLN A 84 16.21 7.37 -21.93
N ASN A 85 15.83 7.39 -20.64
CA ASN A 85 14.92 6.40 -20.05
C ASN A 85 13.56 6.42 -20.77
N MET A 86 13.07 7.60 -21.16
CA MET A 86 11.80 7.74 -21.90
C MET A 86 11.90 7.17 -23.33
N LYS A 87 13.04 7.37 -24.01
CA LYS A 87 13.29 6.80 -25.33
C LYS A 87 13.36 5.26 -25.27
N ASP A 88 14.01 4.73 -24.26
CA ASP A 88 14.14 3.29 -24.06
C ASP A 88 12.81 2.64 -23.71
N ALA A 89 12.04 3.26 -22.81
CA ALA A 89 10.67 2.83 -22.48
C ALA A 89 9.77 2.84 -23.72
N LYS A 90 9.85 3.89 -24.56
CA LYS A 90 9.13 3.97 -25.84
C LYS A 90 9.52 2.83 -26.79
N SER A 91 10.80 2.48 -26.85
CA SER A 91 11.30 1.36 -27.66
C SER A 91 10.66 0.03 -27.22
N ILE A 92 10.50 -0.19 -25.91
CA ILE A 92 9.83 -1.38 -25.37
C ILE A 92 8.37 -1.43 -25.82
N VAL A 93 7.59 -0.35 -25.67
CA VAL A 93 6.18 -0.29 -26.12
C VAL A 93 6.06 -0.61 -27.61
N LEU A 94 6.97 -0.08 -28.45
CA LEU A 94 6.97 -0.34 -29.88
C LEU A 94 7.25 -1.81 -30.22
N LYS A 95 8.07 -2.50 -29.42
CA LYS A 95 8.33 -3.94 -29.57
C LYS A 95 7.13 -4.79 -29.15
N MET A 96 6.28 -4.30 -28.24
CA MET A 96 5.08 -4.98 -27.78
C MET A 96 3.91 -4.91 -28.77
N HIS A 97 4.02 -4.14 -29.85
CA HIS A 97 2.99 -4.05 -30.89
C HIS A 97 2.63 -5.45 -31.45
N PRO A 98 1.34 -5.78 -31.65
CA PRO A 98 0.88 -7.11 -32.05
C PRO A 98 1.56 -7.64 -33.32
N ASP A 99 1.89 -6.75 -34.26
CA ASP A 99 2.62 -7.09 -35.49
C ASP A 99 4.04 -7.63 -35.24
N LYS A 100 4.72 -7.13 -34.21
CA LYS A 100 6.11 -7.48 -33.89
C LYS A 100 6.22 -8.58 -32.86
N SER A 101 5.46 -8.47 -31.77
CA SER A 101 5.49 -9.43 -30.65
C SER A 101 4.65 -10.67 -30.91
N ARG A 102 3.72 -10.61 -31.89
CA ARG A 102 2.68 -11.63 -32.13
C ARG A 102 1.80 -11.91 -30.90
N LEU A 103 1.78 -10.97 -29.94
CA LEU A 103 0.94 -11.03 -28.75
C LEU A 103 -0.42 -10.38 -29.03
N PRO A 104 -1.47 -10.74 -28.27
CA PRO A 104 -2.77 -10.07 -28.35
C PRO A 104 -2.67 -8.56 -28.16
N SER A 105 -3.53 -7.81 -28.86
CA SER A 105 -3.57 -6.34 -28.80
C SER A 105 -3.70 -5.78 -27.37
N GLN A 106 -4.32 -6.54 -26.46
CA GLN A 106 -4.49 -6.17 -25.06
C GLN A 106 -3.15 -5.88 -24.34
N TYR A 107 -2.09 -6.62 -24.66
CA TYR A 107 -0.76 -6.37 -24.08
C TYR A 107 -0.18 -5.04 -24.56
N PHE A 108 -0.34 -4.72 -25.84
CA PHE A 108 0.10 -3.43 -26.39
C PHE A 108 -0.64 -2.26 -25.73
N ILE A 109 -1.96 -2.38 -25.55
CA ILE A 109 -2.77 -1.35 -24.87
C ILE A 109 -2.31 -1.17 -23.42
N PHE A 110 -2.03 -2.27 -22.72
CA PHE A 110 -1.49 -2.24 -21.35
C PHE A 110 -0.15 -1.49 -21.28
N TYR A 111 0.84 -1.88 -22.10
CA TYR A 111 2.15 -1.22 -22.12
C TYR A 111 2.08 0.24 -22.57
N LYS A 112 1.18 0.58 -23.51
CA LYS A 112 0.94 1.96 -23.93
C LYS A 112 0.40 2.81 -22.79
N ARG A 113 -0.60 2.31 -22.05
CA ARG A 113 -1.16 3.02 -20.90
C ARG A 113 -0.14 3.15 -19.76
N ALA A 114 0.63 2.10 -19.47
CA ALA A 114 1.72 2.15 -18.50
C ALA A 114 2.78 3.21 -18.88
N PHE A 115 3.10 3.33 -20.16
CA PHE A 115 4.02 4.34 -20.67
C PHE A 115 3.45 5.76 -20.60
N GLU A 116 2.16 5.96 -20.88
CA GLU A 116 1.50 7.26 -20.68
C GLU A 116 1.58 7.70 -19.22
N ILE A 117 1.38 6.76 -18.28
CA ILE A 117 1.54 7.06 -16.85
C ILE A 117 2.94 7.58 -16.55
N LEU A 118 3.95 6.90 -17.08
CA LEU A 118 5.36 7.23 -16.90
C LEU A 118 5.72 8.60 -17.49
N VAL A 119 5.20 8.92 -18.69
CA VAL A 119 5.44 10.21 -19.36
C VAL A 119 4.86 11.37 -18.57
N ASP A 120 3.63 11.24 -18.09
CA ASP A 120 3.01 12.31 -17.28
C ASP A 120 3.78 12.54 -15.98
N PHE A 121 4.27 11.47 -15.34
CA PHE A 121 5.09 11.57 -14.14
C PHE A 121 6.43 12.28 -14.44
N TYR A 122 7.10 11.91 -15.54
CA TYR A 122 8.28 12.64 -16.03
C TYR A 122 7.98 14.13 -16.28
N GLN A 123 6.87 14.45 -16.95
CA GLN A 123 6.46 15.84 -17.18
C GLN A 123 6.20 16.58 -15.86
N ASN A 124 5.56 15.95 -14.88
CA ASN A 124 5.32 16.54 -13.57
C ASN A 124 6.63 16.85 -12.83
N GLN A 125 7.62 15.96 -12.91
CA GLN A 125 8.95 16.23 -12.38
C GLN A 125 9.63 17.41 -13.07
N THR A 126 9.50 17.55 -14.39
CA THR A 126 10.10 18.66 -15.14
C THR A 126 9.35 19.98 -14.98
N LYS A 127 8.05 19.98 -14.65
CA LYS A 127 7.25 21.22 -14.46
C LYS A 127 7.85 22.17 -13.43
N THR A 128 8.46 21.66 -12.37
CA THR A 128 9.12 22.49 -11.35
C THR A 128 10.37 23.21 -11.88
N GLN A 129 10.93 22.72 -13.00
CA GLN A 129 12.11 23.30 -13.66
C GLN A 129 11.72 24.24 -14.81
N GLN A 130 10.45 24.30 -15.21
CA GLN A 130 9.99 25.17 -16.27
C GLN A 130 9.85 26.61 -15.75
N PRO A 131 10.25 27.62 -16.55
CA PRO A 131 10.06 29.01 -16.17
C PRO A 131 8.57 29.33 -16.04
N VAL A 132 8.19 30.02 -14.97
CA VAL A 132 6.81 30.47 -14.76
C VAL A 132 6.45 31.45 -15.87
N PRO A 133 5.38 31.20 -16.66
CA PRO A 133 4.95 32.12 -17.69
C PRO A 133 4.61 33.50 -17.11
N THR A 134 5.19 34.57 -17.69
CA THR A 134 4.90 35.96 -17.31
C THR A 134 3.54 36.44 -17.84
N GLU A 135 2.99 35.75 -18.84
CA GLU A 135 1.70 36.06 -19.45
C GLU A 135 0.53 35.48 -18.63
N LYS A 136 -0.63 36.15 -18.69
CA LYS A 136 -1.85 35.70 -18.00
C LYS A 136 -2.27 34.34 -18.55
N ILE A 137 -2.07 33.30 -17.75
CA ILE A 137 -2.54 31.95 -18.06
C ILE A 137 -4.07 31.97 -17.97
N GLU A 138 -4.74 31.92 -19.13
CA GLU A 138 -6.18 31.66 -19.18
C GLU A 138 -6.38 30.18 -18.89
N TYR A 139 -6.82 29.87 -17.68
CA TYR A 139 -7.17 28.51 -17.29
C TYR A 139 -8.42 28.09 -18.05
N GLU A 140 -8.24 27.49 -19.23
CA GLU A 140 -9.31 26.75 -19.86
C GLU A 140 -9.65 25.58 -18.95
N SER A 141 -10.88 25.55 -18.43
CA SER A 141 -11.38 24.35 -17.77
C SER A 141 -11.20 23.19 -18.76
N LYS A 142 -10.61 22.09 -18.31
CA LYS A 142 -10.33 20.89 -19.11
C LYS A 142 -11.60 20.17 -19.62
N GLY A 143 -12.72 20.88 -19.81
CA GLY A 143 -13.88 20.44 -20.58
C GLY A 143 -13.75 20.61 -22.10
N LYS A 144 -12.70 21.29 -22.59
CA LYS A 144 -12.50 21.52 -24.05
C LYS A 144 -11.30 20.83 -24.69
N GLY A 145 -10.36 20.27 -23.92
CA GLY A 145 -9.01 20.00 -24.45
C GLY A 145 -8.26 18.77 -23.95
N ILE A 146 -8.88 17.82 -23.25
CA ILE A 146 -8.26 16.50 -23.00
C ILE A 146 -9.09 15.42 -23.67
N GLY A 147 -8.66 15.04 -24.89
CA GLY A 147 -8.38 13.65 -25.27
C GLY A 147 -9.36 12.52 -24.97
N ASN A 148 -10.58 12.78 -24.54
CA ASN A 148 -11.66 11.79 -24.52
C ASN A 148 -12.47 12.02 -25.78
N GLY A 149 -12.39 11.08 -26.72
CA GLY A 149 -13.04 11.10 -28.04
C GLY A 149 -14.57 11.06 -27.99
N HIS A 150 -15.19 11.94 -27.22
CA HIS A 150 -16.61 12.26 -27.36
C HIS A 150 -16.71 13.40 -28.37
N ASN A 151 -17.37 13.10 -29.49
CA ASN A 151 -17.65 14.06 -30.55
C ASN A 151 -18.36 15.28 -29.92
N ARG A 152 -18.05 16.51 -30.36
CA ARG A 152 -18.80 17.72 -29.93
C ARG A 152 -20.32 17.52 -30.03
N SER A 153 -20.74 16.70 -31.00
CA SER A 153 -22.12 16.23 -31.17
C SER A 153 -22.70 15.51 -29.95
N THR A 154 -21.92 14.63 -29.31
CA THR A 154 -22.35 13.82 -28.16
C THR A 154 -22.55 14.68 -26.91
N ASN A 155 -21.65 15.63 -26.64
CA ASN A 155 -21.83 16.55 -25.52
C ASN A 155 -23.04 17.47 -25.71
N HIS A 156 -23.30 17.89 -26.95
CA HIS A 156 -24.49 18.69 -27.25
C HIS A 156 -25.79 17.91 -27.05
N GLN A 157 -25.80 16.62 -27.40
CA GLN A 157 -26.93 15.72 -27.15
C GLN A 157 -27.18 15.50 -25.65
N ILE A 158 -26.12 15.34 -24.85
CA ILE A 158 -26.26 15.22 -23.39
C ILE A 158 -26.82 16.53 -22.81
N GLN A 159 -26.30 17.67 -23.25
CA GLN A 159 -26.75 18.97 -22.77
C GLN A 159 -28.24 19.21 -23.09
N SER A 160 -28.67 18.90 -24.30
CA SER A 160 -30.08 19.08 -24.68
C SER A 160 -31.03 18.21 -23.86
N VAL A 161 -30.60 17.00 -23.47
CA VAL A 161 -31.41 16.09 -22.65
C VAL A 161 -31.52 16.58 -21.21
N ILE A 162 -30.44 17.11 -20.65
CA ILE A 162 -30.45 17.75 -19.34
C ILE A 162 -31.39 18.96 -19.36
N ASP A 163 -31.32 19.78 -20.42
CA ASP A 163 -32.15 20.98 -20.56
C ASP A 163 -33.64 20.66 -20.77
N ASN A 164 -33.95 19.51 -21.39
CA ASN A 164 -35.32 19.05 -21.66
C ASN A 164 -35.96 18.28 -20.48
N MET A 165 -35.19 17.86 -19.48
CA MET A 165 -35.68 17.10 -18.33
C MET A 165 -36.26 18.01 -17.24
N GLU A 166 -37.31 17.57 -16.52
CA GLU A 166 -37.79 18.31 -15.36
C GLU A 166 -36.70 18.38 -14.28
N LYS A 167 -36.49 19.54 -13.66
CA LYS A 167 -35.46 19.75 -12.63
C LYS A 167 -35.49 18.70 -11.52
N LYS A 168 -36.67 18.24 -11.10
CA LYS A 168 -36.83 17.22 -10.05
C LYS A 168 -36.39 15.84 -10.53
N GLU A 169 -36.76 15.46 -11.74
CA GLU A 169 -36.33 14.19 -12.35
C GLU A 169 -34.83 14.17 -12.58
N PHE A 170 -34.25 15.28 -13.07
CA PHE A 170 -32.81 15.44 -13.19
C PHE A 170 -32.12 15.26 -11.85
N GLN A 171 -32.58 15.95 -10.80
CA GLN A 171 -31.96 15.84 -9.48
C GLN A 171 -32.04 14.41 -8.93
N HIS A 172 -33.17 13.73 -9.09
CA HIS A 172 -33.30 12.33 -8.67
C HIS A 172 -32.36 11.40 -9.45
N LYS A 173 -32.32 11.52 -10.78
CA LYS A 173 -31.46 10.69 -11.64
C LYS A 173 -29.98 10.99 -11.44
N PHE A 174 -29.62 12.26 -11.29
CA PHE A 174 -28.26 12.68 -10.99
C PHE A 174 -27.81 12.13 -9.64
N ASN A 175 -28.61 12.31 -8.59
CA ASN A 175 -28.29 11.79 -7.26
C ASN A 175 -28.16 10.27 -7.32
N GLN A 176 -29.08 9.55 -7.95
CA GLN A 176 -28.98 8.10 -8.11
C GLN A 176 -27.67 7.69 -8.81
N LEU A 177 -27.35 8.28 -9.96
CA LEU A 177 -26.12 7.96 -10.70
C LEU A 177 -24.86 8.34 -9.91
N PHE A 178 -24.92 9.42 -9.13
CA PHE A 178 -23.84 9.86 -8.26
C PHE A 178 -23.61 8.89 -7.11
N GLU A 179 -24.66 8.46 -6.42
CA GLU A 179 -24.60 7.47 -5.34
C GLU A 179 -24.06 6.13 -5.86
N ASP A 180 -24.50 5.69 -7.04
CA ASP A 180 -24.07 4.42 -7.64
C ASP A 180 -22.60 4.42 -8.11
N ASN A 181 -22.10 5.56 -8.62
CA ASN A 181 -20.77 5.63 -9.26
C ASN A 181 -19.71 6.33 -8.40
N MET A 182 -20.05 7.40 -7.67
CA MET A 182 -19.09 8.27 -7.00
C MET A 182 -18.88 7.90 -5.53
N LEU A 183 -19.89 7.39 -4.84
CA LEU A 183 -19.71 6.90 -3.48
C LEU A 183 -18.93 5.60 -3.48
N ASN A 184 -17.75 5.62 -2.86
CA ASN A 184 -17.08 4.38 -2.50
C ASN A 184 -17.70 3.88 -1.19
N THR A 185 -18.80 3.13 -1.31
CA THR A 185 -19.54 2.54 -0.18
C THR A 185 -18.61 1.79 0.77
N GLN A 186 -17.57 1.13 0.24
CA GLN A 186 -16.57 0.44 1.06
C GLN A 186 -15.74 1.42 1.89
N LYS A 187 -15.26 2.53 1.32
CA LYS A 187 -14.54 3.57 2.07
C LYS A 187 -15.43 4.20 3.14
N ILE A 188 -16.71 4.43 2.84
CA ILE A 188 -17.67 4.98 3.82
C ILE A 188 -17.84 4.02 4.99
N LEU A 189 -18.07 2.72 4.72
CA LEU A 189 -18.17 1.70 5.75
C LEU A 189 -16.88 1.61 6.58
N GLN A 190 -15.72 1.60 5.94
CA GLN A 190 -14.43 1.60 6.63
C GLN A 190 -14.26 2.82 7.55
N LYS A 191 -14.60 4.03 7.08
CA LYS A 191 -14.57 5.24 7.92
C LYS A 191 -15.58 5.17 9.05
N GLN A 192 -16.76 4.60 8.84
CA GLN A 192 -17.73 4.38 9.92
C GLN A 192 -17.19 3.41 10.97
N GLU A 193 -16.57 2.29 10.56
CA GLU A 193 -15.87 1.35 11.46
C GLU A 193 -14.75 2.04 12.25
N GLN A 194 -13.93 2.88 11.59
CA GLN A 194 -12.84 3.60 12.23
C GLN A 194 -13.30 4.52 13.36
N HIS A 195 -14.50 5.11 13.28
CA HIS A 195 -15.03 5.99 14.32
C HIS A 195 -15.87 5.27 15.38
N LYS A 196 -16.10 3.95 15.26
CA LYS A 196 -16.90 3.19 16.22
C LYS A 196 -16.37 3.26 17.64
N TRP A 197 -15.05 3.40 17.82
CA TRP A 197 -14.44 3.54 19.14
C TRP A 197 -14.94 4.77 19.91
N PHE A 198 -15.43 5.81 19.21
CA PHE A 198 -15.99 7.00 19.83
C PHE A 198 -17.44 6.80 20.30
N THR A 199 -18.17 5.91 19.64
CA THR A 199 -19.60 5.63 19.92
C THR A 199 -19.81 4.46 20.87
N GLN A 200 -18.79 3.63 21.09
CA GLN A 200 -18.87 2.50 22.00
C GLN A 200 -18.64 3.01 23.42
N ASP A 201 -19.69 2.97 24.26
CA ASP A 201 -19.62 3.14 25.73
C ASP A 201 -18.92 1.95 26.42
N GLN A 202 -17.87 1.41 25.79
CA GLN A 202 -16.98 0.46 26.43
C GLN A 202 -15.97 1.29 27.18
N GLU A 203 -16.22 1.52 28.48
CA GLU A 203 -15.17 1.93 29.39
C GLU A 203 -14.07 0.85 29.32
N ASP A 204 -13.02 1.06 28.51
CA ASP A 204 -11.82 0.19 28.45
C ASP A 204 -11.14 0.08 29.84
N MET A 205 -11.52 1.00 30.72
CA MET A 205 -11.52 0.89 32.17
C MET A 205 -12.63 -0.08 32.59
N ASN A 206 -12.38 -1.38 32.51
CA ASN A 206 -13.11 -2.32 33.36
C ASN A 206 -13.04 -1.74 34.78
N GLN A 207 -14.12 -1.12 35.23
CA GLN A 207 -14.35 -0.83 36.63
C GLN A 207 -14.47 -2.19 37.27
N ASP A 208 -13.33 -2.77 37.60
CA ASP A 208 -13.27 -3.92 38.47
C ASP A 208 -13.70 -3.38 39.84
N THR A 209 -15.02 -3.23 40.00
CA THR A 209 -15.70 -2.70 41.18
C THR A 209 -15.42 -3.56 42.41
N ASN A 210 -14.79 -4.72 42.22
CA ASN A 210 -14.45 -5.71 43.24
C ASN A 210 -12.97 -5.71 43.65
N MET A 211 -12.16 -4.77 43.15
CA MET A 211 -10.78 -4.60 43.60
C MET A 211 -10.70 -3.69 44.84
N THR A 212 -10.62 -4.33 46.01
CA THR A 212 -10.30 -3.73 47.31
C THR A 212 -8.83 -3.31 47.36
N GLY A 213 -8.50 -2.16 46.79
CA GLY A 213 -7.13 -1.61 46.77
C GLY A 213 -7.14 -0.08 46.82
N THR A 214 -6.04 0.49 47.32
CA THR A 214 -5.85 1.95 47.39
C THR A 214 -5.90 2.52 45.97
N ILE A 215 -6.39 3.74 45.78
CA ILE A 215 -6.49 4.41 44.47
C ILE A 215 -5.17 4.30 43.67
N HIS A 216 -4.04 4.31 44.38
CA HIS A 216 -2.70 4.11 43.83
C HIS A 216 -2.52 2.78 43.07
N ASP A 217 -2.96 1.65 43.64
CA ASP A 217 -2.82 0.33 43.02
C ASP A 217 -3.67 0.20 41.75
N LYS A 218 -4.84 0.85 41.76
CA LYS A 218 -5.71 0.94 40.58
C LYS A 218 -5.02 1.72 39.47
N PHE A 219 -4.35 2.82 39.83
CA PHE A 219 -3.64 3.68 38.90
C PHE A 219 -2.42 3.00 38.27
N GLU A 220 -1.63 2.26 39.05
CA GLU A 220 -0.49 1.50 38.53
C GLU A 220 -0.93 0.36 37.60
N LYS A 221 -2.05 -0.31 37.88
CA LYS A 221 -2.60 -1.31 36.93
C LYS A 221 -3.04 -0.70 35.60
N ILE A 222 -3.60 0.51 35.64
CA ILE A 222 -3.99 1.24 34.41
C ILE A 222 -2.74 1.59 33.60
N LYS A 223 -1.72 2.17 34.23
CA LYS A 223 -0.43 2.47 33.59
C LYS A 223 0.21 1.24 32.96
N LEU A 224 0.25 0.11 33.68
CA LEU A 224 0.81 -1.14 33.18
C LEU A 224 0.02 -1.70 31.98
N LYS A 225 -1.32 -1.67 32.04
CA LYS A 225 -2.18 -2.12 30.93
C LYS A 225 -1.99 -1.22 29.70
N GLN A 226 -1.90 0.10 29.90
CA GLN A 226 -1.61 1.04 28.82
C GLN A 226 -0.21 0.84 28.25
N SER A 227 0.84 0.75 29.08
CA SER A 227 2.22 0.56 28.62
C SER A 227 2.47 -0.77 27.90
N SER A 228 1.76 -1.84 28.28
CA SER A 228 1.85 -3.15 27.63
C SER A 228 1.06 -3.26 26.33
N THR A 229 0.00 -2.46 26.18
CA THR A 229 -0.81 -2.40 24.95
C THR A 229 -0.23 -1.41 23.95
N HIS A 230 0.53 -0.41 24.44
CA HIS A 230 0.96 0.72 23.64
C HIS A 230 2.39 0.56 23.10
N LEU A 231 2.51 0.14 21.85
CA LEU A 231 3.74 0.24 21.09
C LEU A 231 3.85 1.66 20.53
N ALA A 232 4.54 2.56 21.24
CA ALA A 232 4.77 3.92 20.75
C ALA A 232 5.70 3.89 19.52
N LYS A 233 5.20 4.32 18.36
CA LYS A 233 5.99 4.41 17.14
C LYS A 233 7.11 5.43 17.34
N TYR A 234 8.36 4.98 17.33
CA TYR A 234 9.51 5.87 17.32
C TYR A 234 9.63 6.54 15.94
N THR A 235 9.36 7.84 15.89
CA THR A 235 9.40 8.64 14.65
C THR A 235 10.75 9.32 14.40
N GLY A 236 11.73 9.12 15.28
CA GLY A 236 13.04 9.74 15.17
C GLY A 236 13.01 11.26 15.29
N VAL A 237 14.07 11.90 14.78
CA VAL A 237 14.16 13.36 14.71
C VAL A 237 13.26 13.85 13.59
N GLN A 238 12.25 14.64 13.94
CA GLN A 238 11.36 15.30 13.00
C GLN A 238 11.78 16.75 12.78
N HIS A 239 11.57 17.25 11.56
CA HIS A 239 11.72 18.67 11.27
C HIS A 239 10.57 19.45 11.90
N VAL A 240 10.92 20.42 12.74
CA VAL A 240 9.98 21.41 13.27
C VAL A 240 9.78 22.48 12.21
N TYR A 241 8.54 22.69 11.77
CA TYR A 241 8.20 23.65 10.71
C TYR A 241 7.85 24.99 11.36
N SER A 242 8.88 25.75 11.72
CA SER A 242 8.77 26.98 12.53
C SER A 242 8.22 28.23 11.79
N SER A 243 7.75 28.17 10.54
CA SER A 243 7.41 29.42 9.82
C SER A 243 6.23 29.33 8.85
N GLY A 244 5.17 30.09 9.17
CA GLY A 244 4.36 30.87 8.22
C GLY A 244 3.32 30.17 7.34
N VAL A 245 3.53 28.91 6.95
CA VAL A 245 2.63 28.24 5.98
C VAL A 245 2.29 26.85 6.49
N ASN A 246 1.05 26.69 6.95
CA ASN A 246 0.37 25.41 7.17
C ASN A 246 1.23 24.33 7.86
N SER A 247 1.76 24.64 9.05
CA SER A 247 2.66 23.78 9.85
C SER A 247 1.93 22.67 10.61
N GLY A 248 1.08 21.92 9.91
CA GLY A 248 0.35 20.79 10.49
C GLY A 248 -0.25 19.93 9.40
N ASN A 249 -0.27 18.61 9.63
CA ASN A 249 -0.96 17.64 8.77
C ASN A 249 -2.47 17.78 9.00
N LEU A 250 -3.06 18.89 8.54
CA LEU A 250 -4.50 19.15 8.70
C LEU A 250 -5.35 18.22 7.84
N TYR A 251 -4.77 17.71 6.75
CA TYR A 251 -5.44 16.82 5.83
C TYR A 251 -5.01 15.38 6.10
N GLU A 252 -6.01 14.49 6.20
CA GLU A 252 -5.81 13.06 6.04
C GLU A 252 -5.13 12.82 4.68
N ASP A 253 -3.83 12.54 4.68
CA ASP A 253 -3.19 11.83 3.57
C ASP A 253 -3.60 10.35 3.62
N ASP A 254 -4.91 10.10 3.79
CA ASP A 254 -5.52 8.77 3.85
C ASP A 254 -5.72 8.29 2.40
N ASP A 255 -4.60 7.97 1.76
CA ASP A 255 -4.57 7.24 0.50
C ASP A 255 -4.98 5.76 0.71
N GLY A 256 -5.92 5.45 1.59
CA GLY A 256 -6.64 4.17 1.68
C GLY A 256 -5.83 2.91 1.93
N ASP A 257 -4.50 2.98 1.98
CA ASP A 257 -3.61 1.83 2.12
C ASP A 257 -3.39 1.42 3.58
N GLY A 258 -4.02 2.09 4.55
CA GLY A 258 -3.93 1.77 5.98
C GLY A 258 -2.51 1.81 6.56
N GLU A 259 -1.50 2.16 5.76
CA GLU A 259 -0.08 2.10 6.12
C GLU A 259 0.34 3.38 6.86
N ASN A 260 -0.30 4.51 6.57
CA ASN A 260 -0.04 5.77 7.26
C ASN A 260 -0.99 5.97 8.46
N THR A 261 -0.76 5.19 9.52
CA THR A 261 -1.47 5.27 10.80
C THR A 261 -1.00 6.43 11.69
N SER A 262 -0.45 7.50 11.11
CA SER A 262 0.00 8.65 11.90
C SER A 262 -1.21 9.49 12.28
N TYR A 263 -1.35 9.76 13.58
CA TYR A 263 -2.36 10.71 14.05
C TYR A 263 -2.16 12.09 13.44
N ILE A 264 -3.28 12.77 13.25
CA ILE A 264 -3.31 14.18 12.92
C ILE A 264 -2.92 14.97 14.17
N SER A 265 -1.76 15.62 14.15
CA SER A 265 -1.30 16.46 15.25
C SER A 265 -0.61 17.70 14.76
N SER A 266 -0.73 18.75 15.57
CA SER A 266 -0.04 20.02 15.38
C SER A 266 1.44 19.94 15.81
N ASP A 267 2.27 20.78 15.19
CA ASP A 267 3.64 21.01 15.66
C ASP A 267 3.61 21.62 17.08
N PRO A 268 4.46 21.14 18.01
CA PRO A 268 4.68 21.77 19.32
C PRO A 268 4.86 23.29 19.30
N PHE A 269 5.33 23.88 18.19
CA PHE A 269 5.50 25.33 18.02
C PHE A 269 4.50 25.98 17.02
N GLY A 270 3.58 25.22 16.44
CA GLY A 270 2.55 25.74 15.53
C GLY A 270 1.59 26.72 16.19
N LYS A 271 1.03 27.67 15.43
CA LYS A 271 0.04 28.64 15.96
C LYS A 271 -1.30 27.98 16.33
N LEU A 272 -1.73 27.01 15.52
CA LEU A 272 -2.95 26.24 15.76
C LEU A 272 -2.57 24.95 16.51
N LYS A 273 -3.11 24.80 17.71
CA LYS A 273 -2.91 23.60 18.54
C LYS A 273 -4.09 22.68 18.38
N TYR A 274 -3.85 21.51 17.81
CA TYR A 274 -4.83 20.44 17.68
C TYR A 274 -4.11 19.09 17.76
N ASP A 275 -4.82 18.11 18.30
CA ASP A 275 -4.40 16.70 18.35
C ASP A 275 -5.63 15.84 18.10
N ASP A 276 -5.42 14.69 17.44
CA ASP A 276 -6.44 13.68 17.23
C ASP A 276 -7.02 13.21 18.58
N LEU A 277 -8.35 13.14 18.67
CA LEU A 277 -9.04 12.70 19.87
C LEU A 277 -8.64 11.26 20.27
N ARG A 278 -8.41 10.38 19.30
CA ARG A 278 -8.00 9.00 19.57
C ARG A 278 -6.62 8.95 20.22
N LYS A 279 -5.70 9.80 19.74
CA LYS A 279 -4.37 9.98 20.31
C LYS A 279 -4.47 10.42 21.77
N VAL A 280 -5.26 11.45 22.07
CA VAL A 280 -5.34 12.01 23.43
C VAL A 280 -6.07 11.10 24.41
N HIS A 281 -7.19 10.49 24.00
CA HIS A 281 -8.09 9.79 24.92
C HIS A 281 -7.85 8.29 25.04
N LYS A 282 -7.24 7.65 24.04
CA LYS A 282 -7.02 6.20 24.04
C LYS A 282 -5.54 5.84 24.08
N ASP A 283 -4.78 6.36 23.13
CA ASP A 283 -3.47 5.81 22.81
C ASP A 283 -2.33 6.50 23.60
N GLN A 284 -2.32 7.83 23.68
CA GLN A 284 -1.31 8.65 24.37
C GLN A 284 -1.92 9.44 25.54
N THR A 285 -2.53 8.72 26.48
CA THR A 285 -3.02 9.36 27.72
C THR A 285 -1.85 9.74 28.65
N ILE A 286 -2.11 10.62 29.61
CA ILE A 286 -1.10 11.28 30.48
C ILE A 286 -0.29 10.29 31.36
N PHE A 287 -0.64 9.00 31.37
CA PHE A 287 -0.06 7.99 32.26
C PHE A 287 1.05 7.13 31.64
N ALA A 288 1.92 7.74 30.85
CA ALA A 288 2.96 7.02 30.09
C ALA A 288 4.13 6.48 30.93
N VAL A 289 4.23 6.82 32.22
CA VAL A 289 5.36 6.44 33.08
C VAL A 289 4.86 5.75 34.35
N SER A 290 5.32 4.51 34.55
CA SER A 290 5.09 3.70 35.74
C SER A 290 6.32 3.71 36.66
N GLU A 291 6.15 3.38 37.94
CA GLU A 291 7.27 3.21 38.87
C GLU A 291 8.19 2.05 38.46
N HIS A 292 7.66 1.08 37.71
CA HIS A 292 8.45 0.02 37.11
C HIS A 292 9.47 0.55 36.07
N ASP A 293 9.16 1.65 35.37
CA ASP A 293 10.09 2.24 34.41
C ASP A 293 11.28 2.92 35.10
N LEU A 294 11.11 3.38 36.34
CA LEU A 294 12.22 3.89 37.16
C LEU A 294 13.26 2.80 37.46
N GLN A 295 12.87 1.53 37.47
CA GLN A 295 13.81 0.41 37.68
C GLN A 295 14.68 0.14 36.45
N LYS A 296 14.22 0.51 35.24
CA LYS A 296 14.97 0.34 33.98
C LYS A 296 16.03 1.41 33.78
N ILE A 297 15.92 2.53 34.49
CA ILE A 297 16.82 3.68 34.39
C ILE A 297 17.81 3.62 35.56
N PRO A 298 19.12 3.83 35.35
CA PRO A 298 20.08 3.87 36.44
C PRO A 298 19.73 4.99 37.42
N GLN A 299 19.54 4.62 38.69
CA GLN A 299 19.25 5.55 39.77
C GLN A 299 20.55 5.93 40.49
N TYR A 300 20.67 7.20 40.87
CA TYR A 300 21.86 7.73 41.52
C TYR A 300 21.48 8.22 42.92
N SER A 301 22.14 7.67 43.95
CA SER A 301 21.91 8.07 45.35
C SER A 301 22.62 9.36 45.75
N SER A 302 23.63 9.78 45.00
CA SER A 302 24.44 10.98 45.26
C SER A 302 24.65 11.80 43.99
N THR A 303 24.70 13.12 44.16
CA THR A 303 24.95 14.09 43.08
C THR A 303 26.32 13.88 42.43
N ASP A 304 27.31 13.43 43.21
CA ASP A 304 28.69 13.20 42.76
C ASP A 304 28.79 12.01 41.80
N HIS A 305 28.08 10.92 42.12
CA HIS A 305 27.97 9.75 41.24
C HIS A 305 27.31 10.13 39.90
N LEU A 306 26.23 10.92 39.96
CA LEU A 306 25.54 11.42 38.76
C LEU A 306 26.45 12.33 37.91
N GLN A 307 27.26 13.19 38.52
CA GLN A 307 28.20 14.05 37.81
C GLN A 307 29.32 13.24 37.15
N THR A 308 29.80 12.20 37.83
CA THR A 308 30.82 11.30 37.31
C THR A 308 30.29 10.49 36.12
N THR A 309 29.09 9.92 36.20
CA THR A 309 28.49 9.18 35.08
C THR A 309 28.19 10.08 33.89
N ARG A 310 27.70 11.31 34.11
CA ARG A 310 27.52 12.29 33.02
C ARG A 310 28.84 12.67 32.36
N ALA A 311 29.93 12.81 33.13
CA ALA A 311 31.25 13.09 32.59
C ALA A 311 31.86 11.92 31.80
N GLN A 312 31.44 10.68 32.11
CA GLN A 312 31.85 9.47 31.39
C GLN A 312 31.04 9.24 30.10
N GLN A 313 29.89 9.90 29.94
CA GLN A 313 29.09 9.78 28.72
C GLN A 313 29.81 10.44 27.55
N ASN A 314 30.16 9.64 26.54
CA ASN A 314 30.84 10.11 25.35
C ASN A 314 29.82 10.78 24.40
N LEU A 315 29.52 12.05 24.67
CA LEU A 315 28.60 12.87 23.88
C LEU A 315 29.30 13.46 22.63
N THR A 316 29.99 12.62 21.87
CA THR A 316 30.59 13.07 20.60
C THR A 316 29.46 13.37 19.62
N PRO A 317 29.37 14.60 19.08
CA PRO A 317 28.40 14.91 18.05
C PRO A 317 28.64 14.00 16.84
N MET A 318 27.55 13.64 16.16
CA MET A 318 27.60 12.79 14.98
C MET A 318 28.56 13.39 13.92
N ASN A 319 29.38 12.54 13.32
CA ASN A 319 30.32 12.97 12.29
C ASN A 319 29.53 13.56 11.09
N LYS A 320 30.02 14.65 10.50
CA LYS A 320 29.45 15.25 9.29
C LYS A 320 29.10 14.22 8.22
N ALA A 321 29.98 13.25 7.95
CA ALA A 321 29.74 12.22 6.94
C ALA A 321 28.56 11.29 7.29
N GLU A 322 28.35 11.01 8.58
CA GLU A 322 27.23 10.21 9.06
C GLU A 322 25.93 11.03 9.04
N SER A 323 26.01 12.30 9.44
CA SER A 323 24.90 13.25 9.36
C SER A 323 24.37 13.42 7.94
N THR A 324 25.27 13.62 6.96
CA THR A 324 24.87 13.74 5.55
C THR A 324 24.22 12.46 5.04
N ARG A 325 24.73 11.29 5.44
CA ARG A 325 24.14 10.00 5.07
C ARG A 325 22.72 9.83 5.60
N ILE A 326 22.45 10.27 6.82
CA ILE A 326 21.09 10.21 7.40
C ILE A 326 20.14 11.14 6.64
N LEU A 327 20.58 12.37 6.33
CA LEU A 327 19.79 13.32 5.55
C LEU A 327 19.47 12.78 4.16
N GLU A 328 20.46 12.22 3.46
CA GLU A 328 20.24 11.59 2.14
C GLU A 328 19.27 10.41 2.20
N ASN A 329 19.34 9.58 3.24
CA ASN A 329 18.42 8.46 3.42
C ASN A 329 16.99 8.95 3.71
N GLN A 330 16.85 9.99 4.53
CA GLN A 330 15.56 10.63 4.80
C GLN A 330 14.97 11.25 3.53
N GLU A 331 15.79 11.96 2.75
CA GLU A 331 15.36 12.56 1.48
C GLU A 331 14.92 11.48 0.48
N LYS A 332 15.66 10.38 0.35
CA LYS A 332 15.27 9.24 -0.51
C LYS A 332 13.94 8.62 -0.07
N SER A 333 13.75 8.40 1.24
CA SER A 333 12.49 7.88 1.79
C SER A 333 11.33 8.84 1.51
N TRP A 334 11.56 10.15 1.69
CA TRP A 334 10.58 11.18 1.40
C TRP A 334 10.21 11.23 -0.09
N GLN A 335 11.21 11.18 -0.97
CA GLN A 335 10.99 11.11 -2.42
C GLN A 335 10.14 9.89 -2.79
N GLN A 336 10.45 8.71 -2.25
CA GLN A 336 9.65 7.50 -2.48
C GLN A 336 8.20 7.65 -2.01
N GLN A 337 7.97 8.24 -0.84
CA GLN A 337 6.61 8.50 -0.34
C GLN A 337 5.86 9.49 -1.23
N PHE A 338 6.52 10.58 -1.65
CA PHE A 338 5.93 11.56 -2.56
C PHE A 338 5.53 10.91 -3.89
N MET A 339 6.39 10.06 -4.45
CA MET A 339 6.12 9.30 -5.67
C MET A 339 4.91 8.38 -5.53
N LYS A 340 4.80 7.64 -4.41
CA LYS A 340 3.65 6.79 -4.12
C LYS A 340 2.35 7.60 -4.07
N LYS A 341 2.34 8.74 -3.36
CA LYS A 341 1.19 9.63 -3.25
C LYS A 341 0.76 10.22 -4.60
N GLU A 342 1.73 10.69 -5.39
CA GLU A 342 1.45 11.21 -6.73
C GLU A 342 0.77 10.14 -7.61
N TYR A 343 1.29 8.91 -7.58
CA TYR A 343 0.71 7.79 -8.31
C TYR A 343 -0.70 7.43 -7.81
N ALA A 344 -0.90 7.35 -6.49
CA ALA A 344 -2.21 7.06 -5.90
C ALA A 344 -3.26 8.12 -6.31
N SER A 345 -2.91 9.40 -6.23
CA SER A 345 -3.76 10.51 -6.66
C SER A 345 -4.12 10.43 -8.15
N LYS A 346 -3.14 10.07 -8.98
CA LYS A 346 -3.38 9.85 -10.42
C LYS A 346 -4.30 8.66 -10.67
N LEU A 347 -4.13 7.55 -9.95
CA LEU A 347 -4.99 6.39 -10.06
C LEU A 347 -6.44 6.74 -9.69
N GLN A 348 -6.64 7.49 -8.61
CA GLN A 348 -7.95 8.01 -8.24
C GLN A 348 -8.54 8.89 -9.34
N THR A 349 -7.74 9.79 -9.91
CA THR A 349 -8.18 10.66 -11.02
C THR A 349 -8.64 9.82 -12.22
N MET A 350 -7.88 8.80 -12.62
CA MET A 350 -8.27 7.90 -13.71
C MET A 350 -9.59 7.15 -13.40
N GLN A 351 -9.76 6.67 -12.16
CA GLN A 351 -11.00 6.03 -11.73
C GLN A 351 -12.19 7.00 -11.78
N TYR A 352 -12.01 8.25 -11.37
CA TYR A 352 -13.04 9.28 -11.46
C TYR A 352 -13.37 9.66 -12.91
N GLU A 353 -12.37 9.67 -13.79
CA GLU A 353 -12.60 9.88 -15.23
C GLU A 353 -13.42 8.73 -15.85
N GLU A 354 -13.13 7.48 -15.49
CA GLU A 354 -13.92 6.31 -15.92
C GLU A 354 -15.36 6.38 -15.40
N LYS A 355 -15.55 6.67 -14.11
CA LYS A 355 -16.86 6.87 -13.49
C LYS A 355 -17.64 8.00 -14.16
N SER A 356 -16.97 9.13 -14.42
CA SER A 356 -17.56 10.26 -15.13
C SER A 356 -18.04 9.88 -16.53
N LYS A 357 -17.24 9.11 -17.29
CA LYS A 357 -17.65 8.57 -18.60
C LYS A 357 -18.87 7.66 -18.48
N THR A 358 -18.94 6.81 -17.46
CA THR A 358 -20.11 5.96 -17.20
C THR A 358 -21.35 6.78 -16.89
N VAL A 359 -21.25 7.82 -16.06
CA VAL A 359 -22.38 8.72 -15.78
C VAL A 359 -22.84 9.43 -17.06
N MET A 360 -21.91 9.96 -17.86
CA MET A 360 -22.23 10.62 -19.13
C MET A 360 -22.86 9.65 -20.15
N SER A 361 -22.41 8.39 -20.19
CA SER A 361 -23.01 7.39 -21.09
C SER A 361 -24.43 7.03 -20.67
N HIS A 362 -24.75 7.00 -19.38
CA HIS A 362 -26.12 6.77 -18.91
C HIS A 362 -27.06 7.89 -19.36
N PHE A 363 -26.62 9.15 -19.33
CA PHE A 363 -27.41 10.26 -19.86
C PHE A 363 -27.70 10.12 -21.37
N LEU A 364 -26.78 9.53 -22.14
CA LEU A 364 -27.03 9.22 -23.56
C LEU A 364 -28.06 8.11 -23.78
N HIS A 365 -28.23 7.18 -22.84
CA HIS A 365 -29.24 6.13 -22.98
C HIS A 365 -30.65 6.64 -22.67
N LEU A 366 -30.76 7.64 -21.80
CA LEU A 366 -32.03 8.31 -21.48
C LEU A 366 -32.62 9.06 -22.69
N THR A 367 -31.86 9.27 -23.76
CA THR A 367 -32.34 9.94 -24.98
C THR A 367 -33.09 9.01 -25.94
N ASN A 368 -32.92 7.70 -25.80
CA ASN A 368 -33.43 6.68 -26.71
C ASN A 368 -34.62 5.88 -26.14
N SER A 369 -35.19 6.33 -25.02
CA SER A 369 -36.35 5.69 -24.37
C SER A 369 -37.63 6.45 -24.63
#